data_AF-A0A2L2LYF9-F1
#
_entry.id   AF-A0A2L2LYF9-F1
#
_cell.length_a   1.000
_cell.length_b   1.000
_cell.length_c   1.000
_cell.angle_alpha   90.00
_cell.angle_beta   90.00
_cell.angle_gamma   90.00
#
_symmetry.space_group_name_H-M   'P 1'
#
loop_
_entity.id
_entity.type
_entity.pdbx_description
1 polymer ?
#
loop_
_entity_poly.entity_id
_entity_poly.type
_entity_poly.pdbx_seq_one_letter_code
_entity_poly.pdbx_strand_id
1 'polypeptide(L)'
;MSALSDDEQLDSLKSFAKKYGSAIISGILIALIAFFGWQYWQKKNLAEHQMNTAKVQQLMDDARNTEANPDAFSQLSATADKIVKEAPDSAQAIQTQFLMAKLAYDQQDFAAAEKALKKVENSKVKDQGLVQLVKLRLAYAQLAQKKYDEAIQSLAAVTDPAFKATADEARGDVYVAKNDRENAQKAYQSAWDTLVERKQERQILQIKLESVGVLVDDPEIERPVLETQVDES
;
A
#
# COMPACT_ATOMS: atom_id res chain seq x y z
N MET A 1 -51.18 21.21 48.08
CA MET A 1 -49.97 21.90 48.57
C MET A 1 -48.78 21.06 48.09
N SER A 2 -47.81 21.54 47.32
CA SER A 2 -47.36 22.91 47.08
C SER A 2 -46.99 23.09 45.60
N ALA A 3 -47.49 24.18 44.99
CA ALA A 3 -46.86 24.76 43.81
C ALA A 3 -45.67 25.58 44.34
N LEU A 4 -44.45 25.17 44.00
CA LEU A 4 -43.27 25.99 44.21
C LEU A 4 -43.43 27.23 43.33
N SER A 5 -43.43 28.40 43.97
CA SER A 5 -43.61 29.70 43.32
C SER A 5 -42.46 29.97 42.33
N ASP A 6 -42.78 30.57 41.18
CA ASP A 6 -41.83 30.92 40.12
C ASP A 6 -40.64 31.79 40.62
N ASP A 7 -40.79 32.47 41.77
CA ASP A 7 -39.73 33.28 42.37
C ASP A 7 -38.59 32.44 42.99
N GLU A 8 -38.87 31.24 43.55
CA GLU A 8 -37.82 30.36 44.10
C GLU A 8 -36.99 29.69 43.00
N GLN A 9 -37.56 29.48 41.82
CA GLN A 9 -36.84 28.93 40.66
C GLN A 9 -35.84 29.95 40.08
N LEU A 10 -36.16 31.24 40.10
CA LEU A 10 -35.26 32.28 39.62
C LEU A 10 -34.08 32.53 40.57
N ASP A 11 -34.29 32.46 41.88
CA ASP A 11 -33.21 32.61 42.87
C ASP A 11 -32.29 31.38 42.97
N SER A 12 -32.83 30.18 42.77
CA SER A 12 -32.03 28.96 42.65
C SER A 12 -31.18 28.97 41.36
N LEU A 13 -31.71 29.49 40.24
CA LEU A 13 -30.93 29.71 39.02
C LEU A 13 -29.85 30.79 39.17
N LYS A 14 -30.15 31.92 39.82
CA LYS A 14 -29.16 32.97 40.10
C LYS A 14 -28.03 32.49 41.01
N SER A 15 -28.36 31.75 42.06
CA SER A 15 -27.36 31.22 43.00
C SER A 15 -26.54 30.10 42.36
N PHE A 16 -27.14 29.25 41.53
CA PHE A 16 -26.43 28.23 40.75
C PHE A 16 -25.49 28.86 39.71
N ALA A 17 -25.96 29.86 38.97
CA ALA A 17 -25.14 30.62 38.02
C ALA A 17 -23.99 31.37 38.72
N LYS A 18 -24.22 31.93 39.91
CA LYS A 18 -23.17 32.61 40.69
C LYS A 18 -22.15 31.64 41.28
N LYS A 19 -22.55 30.40 41.60
CA LYS A 19 -21.69 29.37 42.21
C LYS A 19 -20.92 28.55 41.18
N TYR A 20 -21.50 28.27 40.01
CA TYR A 20 -20.93 27.38 38.99
C TYR A 20 -20.74 28.05 37.62
N GLY A 21 -21.18 29.29 37.42
CA GLY A 21 -21.10 29.97 36.13
C GLY A 21 -19.69 30.09 35.60
N SER A 22 -18.70 30.37 36.46
CA SER A 22 -17.29 30.39 36.06
C SER A 22 -16.80 29.01 35.62
N ALA A 23 -17.14 27.95 36.35
CA ALA A 23 -16.76 26.57 36.01
C ALA A 23 -17.44 26.07 34.72
N ILE A 24 -18.70 26.42 34.49
CA ILE A 24 -19.44 26.08 33.27
C ILE A 24 -18.83 26.82 32.07
N ILE A 25 -18.55 28.11 32.20
CA ILE A 25 -17.91 28.90 31.14
C ILE A 25 -16.52 28.36 30.82
N SER A 26 -15.71 28.03 31.83
CA SER A 26 -14.39 27.40 31.62
C SER A 26 -14.50 26.03 30.97
N GLY A 27 -15.47 25.21 31.35
CA GLY A 27 -15.73 23.90 30.72
C GLY A 27 -16.10 24.03 29.25
N ILE A 28 -16.98 24.97 28.91
CA ILE A 28 -17.37 25.27 27.52
C ILE A 28 -16.16 25.76 26.72
N LEU A 29 -15.33 26.64 27.28
CA LEU A 29 -14.15 27.15 26.59
C LEU A 29 -13.14 26.04 26.28
N ILE A 30 -12.90 25.12 27.22
CA ILE A 30 -12.03 23.96 27.01
C ILE A 30 -12.61 23.04 25.92
N ALA A 31 -13.92 22.78 25.95
CA ALA A 31 -14.59 21.97 24.94
C ALA A 31 -14.48 22.60 23.54
N LEU A 32 -14.61 23.93 23.43
CA LEU A 32 -14.44 24.64 22.17
C LEU A 32 -12.99 24.59 21.67
N ILE A 33 -12.00 24.77 22.54
CA ILE A 33 -10.57 24.65 22.15
C ILE A 33 -10.26 23.23 21.65
N ALA A 34 -10.76 22.20 22.34
CA ALA A 34 -10.60 20.82 21.91
C ALA A 34 -11.31 20.56 20.57
N PHE A 35 -12.54 21.06 20.41
CA PHE A 35 -13.33 20.90 19.18
C PHE A 35 -12.69 21.61 17.99
N PHE A 36 -12.31 22.89 18.14
CA PHE A 36 -11.65 23.65 17.08
C PHE A 36 -10.23 23.16 16.80
N GLY A 37 -9.50 22.69 17.81
CA GLY A 37 -8.20 22.04 17.63
C GLY A 37 -8.30 20.75 16.82
N TRP A 38 -9.29 19.91 17.13
CA TRP A 38 -9.59 18.68 16.39
C TRP A 38 -10.05 18.98 14.95
N GLN A 39 -10.97 19.94 14.77
CA GLN A 39 -11.44 20.37 13.46
C GLN A 39 -10.32 20.97 12.60
N TYR A 40 -9.43 21.78 13.19
CA TYR A 40 -8.28 22.34 12.48
C TYR A 40 -7.30 21.25 12.03
N TRP A 41 -6.99 20.29 12.91
CA TRP A 41 -6.16 19.14 12.57
C TRP A 41 -6.79 18.28 11.47
N GLN A 42 -8.09 18.00 11.57
CA GLN A 42 -8.84 17.24 10.57
C GLN A 42 -8.90 17.97 9.21
N LYS A 43 -9.13 19.29 9.21
CA LYS A 43 -9.18 20.12 7.99
C LYS A 43 -7.80 20.23 7.32
N LYS A 44 -6.73 20.33 8.11
CA LYS A 44 -5.35 20.31 7.61
C LYS A 44 -5.03 18.98 6.93
N ASN A 45 -5.36 17.85 7.57
CA ASN A 45 -5.19 16.53 6.98
C ASN A 45 -6.02 16.38 5.68
N LEU A 46 -7.28 16.82 5.67
CA LEU A 46 -8.16 16.70 4.50
C LEU A 46 -7.67 17.52 3.30
N ALA A 47 -7.20 18.76 3.55
CA ALA A 47 -6.66 19.64 2.51
C ALA A 47 -5.32 19.12 1.95
N GLU A 48 -4.45 18.58 2.82
CA GLU A 48 -3.19 17.95 2.39
C GLU A 48 -3.44 16.69 1.55
N HIS A 49 -4.43 15.86 1.91
CA HIS A 49 -4.79 14.69 1.11
C HIS A 49 -5.33 15.05 -0.28
N GLN A 50 -6.20 16.06 -0.39
CA GLN A 50 -6.74 16.52 -1.67
C GLN A 50 -5.65 17.09 -2.59
N MET A 51 -4.75 17.93 -2.04
CA MET A 51 -3.60 18.45 -2.79
C MET A 51 -2.63 17.33 -3.21
N ASN A 52 -2.38 16.34 -2.35
CA ASN A 52 -1.47 15.25 -2.67
C ASN A 52 -2.05 14.30 -3.72
N THR A 53 -3.36 14.04 -3.71
CA THR A 53 -4.02 13.28 -4.80
C THR A 53 -3.91 14.01 -6.14
N ALA A 54 -4.12 15.33 -6.17
CA ALA A 54 -3.93 16.13 -7.39
C ALA A 54 -2.47 16.12 -7.88
N LYS A 55 -1.49 16.21 -6.96
CA LYS A 55 -0.07 16.10 -7.29
C LYS A 55 0.28 14.72 -7.87
N VAL A 56 -0.25 13.63 -7.30
CA VAL A 56 -0.04 12.26 -7.81
C VAL A 56 -0.64 12.10 -9.20
N GLN A 57 -1.85 12.62 -9.42
CA GLN A 57 -2.49 12.59 -10.73
C GLN A 57 -1.66 13.36 -11.77
N GLN A 58 -1.21 14.56 -11.43
CA GLN A 58 -0.33 15.34 -12.29
C GLN A 58 1.00 14.60 -12.58
N LEU A 59 1.60 13.97 -11.57
CA LEU A 59 2.78 13.11 -11.73
C LEU A 59 2.53 11.97 -12.72
N MET A 60 1.36 11.33 -12.67
CA MET A 60 0.99 10.27 -13.61
C MET A 60 0.82 10.78 -15.03
N ASP A 61 0.24 11.97 -15.20
CA ASP A 61 0.07 12.60 -16.51
C ASP A 61 1.41 13.07 -17.09
N ASP A 62 2.28 13.64 -16.25
CA ASP A 62 3.64 14.05 -16.64
C ASP A 62 4.51 12.83 -16.97
N ALA A 63 4.37 11.71 -16.24
CA ALA A 63 5.07 10.46 -16.53
C ALA A 63 4.63 9.79 -17.84
N ARG A 64 3.43 10.07 -18.35
CA ARG A 64 3.03 9.64 -19.70
C ARG A 64 3.73 10.43 -20.81
N ASN A 65 4.21 11.63 -20.49
CA ASN A 65 4.89 12.53 -21.43
C ASN A 65 6.42 12.44 -21.36
N THR A 66 6.98 11.57 -20.50
CA THR A 66 8.44 11.45 -20.33
C THR A 66 9.16 10.86 -21.53
N GLU A 67 8.49 10.11 -22.41
CA GLU A 67 9.10 9.66 -23.67
C GLU A 67 9.44 10.84 -24.60
N ALA A 68 8.77 11.99 -24.44
CA ALA A 68 8.94 13.16 -25.29
C ALA A 68 9.97 14.19 -24.75
N ASN A 69 10.41 14.09 -23.49
CA ASN A 69 11.31 15.08 -22.89
C ASN A 69 12.30 14.47 -21.87
N PRO A 70 13.62 14.50 -22.13
CA PRO A 70 14.66 14.00 -21.22
C PRO A 70 14.66 14.63 -19.82
N ASP A 71 14.23 15.90 -19.69
CA ASP A 71 14.23 16.62 -18.41
C ASP A 71 13.02 16.29 -17.52
N ALA A 72 11.98 15.66 -18.09
CA ALA A 72 10.74 15.35 -17.36
C ALA A 72 10.98 14.39 -16.19
N PHE A 73 11.90 13.43 -16.33
CA PHE A 73 12.26 12.49 -15.25
C PHE A 73 12.88 13.22 -14.04
N SER A 74 13.74 14.20 -14.26
CA SER A 74 14.39 14.97 -13.20
C SER A 74 13.38 15.81 -12.41
N GLN A 75 12.43 16.44 -13.10
CA GLN A 75 11.36 17.23 -12.48
C GLN A 75 10.38 16.34 -11.70
N LEU A 76 10.03 15.17 -12.23
CA LEU A 76 9.24 14.15 -11.55
C LEU A 76 9.94 13.67 -10.27
N SER A 77 11.24 13.41 -10.34
CA SER A 77 12.04 12.97 -9.19
C SER A 77 12.06 14.02 -8.06
N ALA A 78 12.25 15.30 -8.38
CA ALA A 78 12.22 16.38 -7.39
C ALA A 78 10.84 16.51 -6.72
N THR A 79 9.76 16.40 -7.50
CA THR A 79 8.38 16.43 -6.99
C THR A 79 8.11 15.20 -6.12
N ALA A 80 8.58 14.03 -6.55
CA ALA A 80 8.45 12.78 -5.82
C ALA A 80 9.15 12.83 -4.46
N ASP A 81 10.37 13.38 -4.42
CA ASP A 81 11.11 13.57 -3.17
C ASP A 81 10.41 14.52 -2.21
N LYS A 82 9.75 15.56 -2.74
CA LYS A 82 8.95 16.48 -1.93
C LYS A 82 7.74 15.78 -1.30
N ILE A 83 7.00 14.99 -2.08
CA ILE A 83 5.84 14.23 -1.57
C ILE A 83 6.26 13.24 -0.47
N VAL A 84 7.35 12.50 -0.68
CA VAL A 84 7.85 11.54 0.32
C VAL A 84 8.33 12.27 1.58
N LYS A 85 8.98 13.43 1.47
CA LYS A 85 9.40 14.22 2.64
C LYS A 85 8.22 14.81 3.40
N GLU A 86 7.18 15.27 2.71
CA GLU A 86 5.99 15.88 3.32
C GLU A 86 5.11 14.83 4.00
N ALA A 87 4.99 13.62 3.43
CA ALA A 87 4.10 12.58 3.93
C ALA A 87 4.70 11.16 3.76
N PRO A 88 5.78 10.81 4.49
CA PRO A 88 6.52 9.56 4.27
C PRO A 88 5.72 8.28 4.54
N ASP A 89 4.78 8.34 5.49
CA ASP A 89 3.93 7.21 5.90
C ASP A 89 2.56 7.19 5.21
N SER A 90 2.48 7.78 4.01
CA SER A 90 1.23 7.93 3.25
C SER A 90 1.16 7.01 2.04
N ALA A 91 -0.07 6.64 1.65
CA ALA A 91 -0.29 5.89 0.41
C ALA A 91 0.20 6.67 -0.82
N GLN A 92 0.15 8.00 -0.79
CA GLN A 92 0.65 8.87 -1.84
C GLN A 92 2.16 8.74 -2.01
N ALA A 93 2.93 8.72 -0.91
CA ALA A 93 4.37 8.51 -0.96
C ALA A 93 4.72 7.16 -1.62
N ILE A 94 4.00 6.09 -1.25
CA ILE A 94 4.18 4.77 -1.86
C ILE A 94 3.84 4.77 -3.35
N GLN A 95 2.68 5.32 -3.74
CA GLN A 95 2.25 5.40 -5.14
C GLN A 95 3.25 6.18 -6.00
N THR A 96 3.74 7.31 -5.47
CA THR A 96 4.75 8.12 -6.13
C THR A 96 6.06 7.33 -6.34
N GLN A 97 6.53 6.59 -5.33
CA GLN A 97 7.74 5.79 -5.49
C GLN A 97 7.52 4.56 -6.39
N PHE A 98 6.31 3.98 -6.43
CA PHE A 98 5.99 2.96 -7.43
C PHE A 98 6.06 3.50 -8.86
N LEU A 99 5.56 4.71 -9.10
CA LEU A 99 5.65 5.36 -10.41
C LEU A 99 7.12 5.59 -10.81
N MET A 100 7.91 6.17 -9.91
CA MET A 100 9.35 6.39 -10.14
C MET A 100 10.08 5.07 -10.40
N ALA A 101 9.77 4.04 -9.62
CA ALA A 101 10.39 2.72 -9.78
C ALA A 101 10.01 2.08 -11.10
N LYS A 102 8.74 2.16 -11.52
CA LYS A 102 8.28 1.66 -12.80
C LYS A 102 8.99 2.37 -13.95
N LEU A 103 9.03 3.70 -13.94
CA LEU A 103 9.65 4.49 -15.00
C LEU A 103 11.15 4.16 -15.13
N ALA A 104 11.85 4.06 -14.01
CA ALA A 104 13.26 3.65 -13.99
C ALA A 104 13.45 2.21 -14.50
N TYR A 105 12.58 1.28 -14.08
CA TYR A 105 12.64 -0.12 -14.51
C TYR A 105 12.39 -0.28 -16.01
N ASP A 106 11.41 0.46 -16.57
CA ASP A 106 11.11 0.46 -18.01
C ASP A 106 12.29 1.01 -18.84
N GLN A 107 13.07 1.95 -18.27
CA GLN A 107 14.32 2.45 -18.84
C GLN A 107 15.54 1.55 -18.56
N GLN A 108 15.34 0.38 -17.95
CA GLN A 108 16.39 -0.54 -17.52
C GLN A 108 17.36 0.02 -16.46
N ASP A 109 17.04 1.16 -15.84
CA ASP A 109 17.75 1.67 -14.66
C ASP A 109 17.20 1.03 -13.38
N PHE A 110 17.55 -0.24 -13.20
CA PHE A 110 17.11 -1.03 -12.05
C PHE A 110 17.66 -0.51 -10.72
N ALA A 111 18.80 0.19 -10.72
CA ALA A 111 19.38 0.79 -9.52
C ALA A 111 18.55 1.97 -9.04
N ALA A 112 18.07 2.83 -9.95
CA ALA A 112 17.14 3.90 -9.61
C ALA A 112 15.79 3.34 -9.14
N ALA A 113 15.31 2.24 -9.75
CA ALA A 113 14.09 1.57 -9.30
C ALA A 113 14.20 1.04 -7.86
N GLU A 114 15.30 0.37 -7.53
CA GLU A 114 15.60 -0.08 -6.17
C GLU A 114 15.65 1.10 -5.18
N LYS A 115 16.35 2.17 -5.56
CA LYS A 115 16.48 3.37 -4.72
C LYS A 115 15.13 4.02 -4.43
N ALA A 116 14.23 4.07 -5.41
CA ALA A 116 12.89 4.61 -5.24
C ALA A 116 12.08 3.77 -4.22
N LEU A 117 12.07 2.45 -4.38
CA LEU A 117 11.31 1.54 -3.51
C LEU A 117 11.85 1.50 -2.08
N LYS A 118 13.18 1.56 -1.89
CA LYS A 118 13.81 1.65 -0.56
C LYS A 118 13.38 2.86 0.26
N LYS A 119 12.96 3.96 -0.38
CA LYS A 119 12.47 5.15 0.35
C LYS A 119 11.19 4.87 1.13
N VAL A 120 10.40 3.87 0.72
CA VAL A 120 9.07 3.57 1.26
C VAL A 120 8.93 2.13 1.76
N GLU A 121 9.98 1.32 1.72
CA GLU A 121 9.97 -0.11 2.15
C GLU A 121 9.63 -0.29 3.63
N ASN A 122 9.90 0.72 4.45
CA ASN A 122 9.64 0.76 5.89
C ASN A 122 8.51 1.74 6.27
N SER A 123 7.69 2.15 5.29
CA SER A 123 6.57 3.06 5.50
C SER A 123 5.58 2.50 6.53
N LYS A 124 5.10 3.35 7.44
CA LYS A 124 4.12 3.01 8.48
C LYS A 124 2.69 3.30 8.04
N VAL A 125 2.42 3.24 6.73
CA VAL A 125 1.08 3.41 6.19
C VAL A 125 0.10 2.40 6.80
N LYS A 126 -1.17 2.80 6.95
CA LYS A 126 -2.20 1.94 7.54
C LYS A 126 -2.42 0.65 6.74
N ASP A 127 -2.36 0.73 5.42
CA ASP A 127 -2.50 -0.43 4.53
C ASP A 127 -1.16 -1.16 4.39
N GLN A 128 -0.99 -2.20 5.21
CA GLN A 128 0.23 -3.00 5.21
C GLN A 128 0.42 -3.77 3.89
N GLY A 129 -0.64 -4.05 3.13
CA GLY A 129 -0.55 -4.73 1.83
C GLY A 129 0.26 -3.92 0.81
N LEU A 130 0.19 -2.59 0.88
CA LEU A 130 1.04 -1.71 0.06
C LEU A 130 2.52 -1.91 0.36
N VAL A 131 2.89 -2.08 1.63
CA VAL A 131 4.28 -2.30 2.05
C VAL A 131 4.78 -3.67 1.58
N GLN A 132 3.93 -4.70 1.62
CA GLN A 132 4.25 -6.02 1.08
C GLN A 132 4.53 -5.96 -0.43
N LEU A 133 3.72 -5.20 -1.17
CA LEU A 133 3.92 -4.98 -2.59
C LEU A 133 5.21 -4.21 -2.88
N VAL A 134 5.57 -3.22 -2.05
CA VAL A 134 6.85 -2.49 -2.18
C VAL A 134 8.02 -3.46 -2.09
N LYS A 135 8.04 -4.32 -1.06
CA LYS A 135 9.09 -5.32 -0.85
C LYS A 135 9.18 -6.33 -1.99
N LEU A 136 8.05 -6.78 -2.51
CA LEU A 136 8.00 -7.68 -3.67
C LEU A 136 8.61 -7.01 -4.91
N ARG A 137 8.21 -5.77 -5.22
CA ARG A 137 8.76 -5.02 -6.37
C ARG A 137 10.25 -4.70 -6.18
N LEU A 138 10.67 -4.44 -4.94
CA LEU A 138 12.07 -4.18 -4.59
C LEU A 138 12.93 -5.41 -4.92
N ALA A 139 12.44 -6.61 -4.57
CA ALA A 139 13.12 -7.85 -4.90
C ALA A 139 13.28 -8.06 -6.40
N TYR A 140 12.27 -7.72 -7.22
CA TYR A 140 12.39 -7.80 -8.68
C TYR A 140 13.42 -6.81 -9.24
N ALA A 141 13.48 -5.58 -8.71
CA ALA A 141 14.52 -4.61 -9.09
C ALA A 141 15.93 -5.09 -8.68
N GLN A 142 16.06 -5.75 -7.54
CA GLN A 142 17.32 -6.37 -7.08
C GLN A 142 17.71 -7.57 -7.95
N LEU A 143 16.75 -8.43 -8.28
CA LEU A 143 16.92 -9.57 -9.20
C LEU A 143 17.43 -9.11 -10.57
N ALA A 144 16.83 -8.06 -11.14
CA ALA A 144 17.26 -7.48 -12.42
C ALA A 144 18.71 -6.95 -12.38
N GLN A 145 19.16 -6.49 -11.21
CA GLN A 145 20.56 -6.10 -10.95
C GLN A 145 21.48 -7.28 -10.60
N LYS A 146 20.97 -8.52 -10.56
CA LYS A 146 21.68 -9.71 -10.09
C LYS A 146 22.10 -9.66 -8.61
N LYS A 147 21.43 -8.83 -7.80
CA LYS A 147 21.57 -8.74 -6.35
C LYS A 147 20.74 -9.81 -5.67
N TYR A 148 21.13 -11.07 -5.87
CA TYR A 148 20.29 -12.22 -5.52
C TYR A 148 20.07 -12.36 -4.01
N ASP A 149 21.10 -12.13 -3.20
CA ASP A 149 21.00 -12.29 -1.75
C ASP A 149 20.12 -11.21 -1.12
N GLU A 150 20.23 -9.96 -1.62
CA GLU A 150 19.36 -8.86 -1.22
C GLU A 150 17.91 -9.09 -1.69
N ALA A 151 17.70 -9.62 -2.90
CA ALA A 151 16.37 -9.98 -3.38
C ALA A 151 15.71 -11.03 -2.48
N ILE A 152 16.45 -12.07 -2.09
CA ILE A 152 15.97 -13.09 -1.14
C ILE A 152 15.62 -12.46 0.21
N GLN A 153 16.46 -11.55 0.72
CA GLN A 153 16.19 -10.85 1.97
C GLN A 153 14.91 -10.00 1.90
N SER A 154 14.73 -9.24 0.81
CA SER A 154 13.52 -8.44 0.57
C SER A 154 12.27 -9.32 0.51
N LEU A 155 12.35 -10.49 -0.13
CA LEU A 155 11.25 -11.47 -0.19
C LEU A 155 10.98 -12.15 1.15
N ALA A 156 11.99 -12.35 1.99
CA ALA A 156 11.80 -12.85 3.35
C ALA A 156 11.10 -11.83 4.26
N ALA A 157 11.21 -10.53 3.93
CA ALA A 157 10.49 -9.47 4.62
C ALA A 157 9.01 -9.35 4.19
N VAL A 158 8.57 -10.13 3.19
CA VAL A 158 7.16 -10.26 2.80
C VAL A 158 6.50 -11.29 3.71
N THR A 159 5.72 -10.83 4.69
CA THR A 159 5.21 -11.66 5.79
C THR A 159 3.70 -11.87 5.74
N ASP A 160 2.99 -11.11 4.91
CA ASP A 160 1.54 -11.26 4.79
C ASP A 160 1.21 -12.57 4.05
N PRO A 161 0.38 -13.46 4.65
CA PRO A 161 -0.01 -14.70 4.00
C PRO A 161 -0.58 -14.47 2.60
N ALA A 162 -1.35 -13.42 2.36
CA ALA A 162 -1.95 -13.14 1.05
C ALA A 162 -0.90 -13.09 -0.08
N PHE A 163 0.33 -12.64 0.23
CA PHE A 163 1.43 -12.51 -0.72
C PHE A 163 2.36 -13.72 -0.76
N LYS A 164 2.20 -14.71 0.14
CA LYS A 164 3.10 -15.88 0.27
C LYS A 164 3.39 -16.57 -1.06
N ALA A 165 2.34 -16.96 -1.81
CA ALA A 165 2.50 -17.64 -3.09
C ALA A 165 3.34 -16.81 -4.08
N THR A 166 3.06 -15.51 -4.18
CA THR A 166 3.78 -14.60 -5.07
C THR A 166 5.23 -14.37 -4.61
N ALA A 167 5.46 -14.26 -3.30
CA ALA A 167 6.80 -14.08 -2.74
C ALA A 167 7.67 -15.33 -2.93
N ASP A 168 7.09 -16.52 -2.75
CA ASP A 168 7.79 -17.79 -2.97
C ASP A 168 8.04 -18.04 -4.46
N GLU A 169 7.10 -17.70 -5.34
CA GLU A 169 7.32 -17.73 -6.79
C GLU A 169 8.49 -16.80 -7.18
N ALA A 170 8.49 -15.55 -6.70
CA ALA A 170 9.60 -14.63 -6.95
C ALA A 170 10.93 -15.15 -6.37
N ARG A 171 10.90 -15.86 -5.23
CA ARG A 171 12.10 -16.46 -4.64
C ARG A 171 12.63 -17.59 -5.51
N GLY A 172 11.75 -18.39 -6.09
CA GLY A 172 12.09 -19.38 -7.11
C GLY A 172 12.78 -18.73 -8.31
N ASP A 173 12.23 -17.62 -8.82
CA ASP A 173 12.83 -16.87 -9.95
C ASP A 173 14.26 -16.39 -9.62
N VAL A 174 14.49 -15.93 -8.39
CA VAL A 174 15.83 -15.54 -7.92
C VAL A 174 16.78 -16.72 -7.88
N TYR A 175 16.34 -17.88 -7.36
CA TYR A 175 17.17 -19.08 -7.31
C TYR A 175 17.49 -19.64 -8.70
N VAL A 176 16.54 -19.61 -9.63
CA VAL A 176 16.80 -19.95 -11.04
C VAL A 176 17.88 -19.04 -11.62
N ALA A 177 17.79 -17.72 -11.42
CA ALA A 177 18.80 -16.77 -11.89
C ALA A 177 20.18 -16.98 -11.23
N LYS A 178 20.21 -17.53 -10.00
CA LYS A 178 21.42 -17.92 -9.27
C LYS A 178 21.97 -19.30 -9.68
N ASN A 179 21.30 -20.01 -10.61
CA ASN A 179 21.57 -21.42 -10.97
C ASN A 179 21.42 -22.41 -9.80
N ASP A 180 20.64 -22.04 -8.78
CA ASP A 180 20.34 -22.88 -7.62
C ASP A 180 19.02 -23.62 -7.82
N ARG A 181 19.08 -24.69 -8.62
CA ARG A 181 17.89 -25.43 -9.02
C ARG A 181 17.16 -26.08 -7.84
N GLU A 182 17.89 -26.59 -6.85
CA GLU A 182 17.29 -27.27 -5.70
C GLU A 182 16.42 -26.30 -4.88
N ASN A 183 16.93 -25.10 -4.59
CA ASN A 183 16.15 -24.12 -3.85
C ASN A 183 15.04 -23.49 -4.71
N ALA A 184 15.23 -23.40 -6.02
CA ALA A 184 14.16 -22.98 -6.94
C ALA A 184 12.97 -23.94 -6.91
N GLN A 185 13.22 -25.26 -6.96
CA GLN A 185 12.17 -26.28 -6.86
C GLN A 185 11.37 -26.14 -5.55
N LYS A 186 12.07 -26.03 -4.41
CA LYS A 186 11.42 -25.87 -3.09
C LYS A 186 10.55 -24.62 -3.04
N ALA A 187 11.06 -23.50 -3.56
CA ALA A 187 10.34 -22.23 -3.55
C ALA A 187 9.09 -22.27 -4.44
N TYR A 188 9.21 -22.76 -5.68
CA TYR A 188 8.06 -22.89 -6.57
C TYR A 188 7.03 -23.90 -6.06
N GLN A 189 7.45 -25.00 -5.45
CA GLN A 189 6.53 -25.98 -4.86
C GLN A 189 5.74 -25.35 -3.71
N SER A 190 6.41 -24.62 -2.80
CA SER A 190 5.75 -23.88 -1.73
C SER A 190 4.73 -22.85 -2.25
N ALA A 191 5.04 -22.18 -3.36
CA ALA A 191 4.10 -21.29 -4.04
C ALA A 191 2.89 -22.05 -4.60
N TRP A 192 3.11 -23.21 -5.20
CA TRP A 192 2.07 -24.07 -5.78
C TRP A 192 1.12 -24.59 -4.71
N ASP A 193 1.66 -25.18 -3.64
CA ASP A 193 0.88 -25.74 -2.53
C ASP A 193 -0.04 -24.66 -1.93
N THR A 194 0.48 -23.44 -1.75
CA THR A 194 -0.30 -22.28 -1.27
C THR A 194 -1.47 -21.94 -2.21
N LEU A 195 -1.29 -22.06 -3.53
CA LEU A 195 -2.33 -21.75 -4.50
C LEU A 195 -3.37 -22.86 -4.60
N VAL A 196 -2.96 -24.13 -4.53
CA VAL A 196 -3.86 -25.29 -4.47
C VAL A 196 -4.77 -25.20 -3.24
N GLU A 197 -4.22 -24.92 -2.07
CA GLU A 197 -4.99 -24.70 -0.84
C GLU A 197 -6.04 -23.59 -0.98
N ARG A 198 -5.72 -22.55 -1.76
CA ARG A 198 -6.61 -21.42 -2.02
C ARG A 198 -7.57 -21.63 -3.19
N LYS A 199 -7.48 -22.77 -3.89
CA LYS A 199 -8.19 -23.02 -5.14
C LYS A 199 -7.97 -21.88 -6.15
N GLN A 200 -6.72 -21.49 -6.33
CA GLN A 200 -6.30 -20.45 -7.28
C GLN A 200 -5.44 -21.07 -8.37
N GLU A 201 -5.81 -20.85 -9.63
CA GLU A 201 -5.00 -21.27 -10.77
C GLU A 201 -3.86 -20.27 -11.06
N ARG A 202 -2.69 -20.80 -11.40
CA ARG A 202 -1.57 -20.00 -11.92
C ARG A 202 -0.74 -20.82 -12.91
N GLN A 203 -1.19 -20.83 -14.17
CA GLN A 203 -0.55 -21.59 -15.27
C GLN A 203 0.95 -21.26 -15.45
N ILE A 204 1.34 -19.99 -15.30
CA ILE A 204 2.75 -19.59 -15.42
C ILE A 204 3.61 -20.30 -14.37
N LEU A 205 3.09 -20.55 -13.16
CA LEU A 205 3.85 -21.23 -12.11
C LEU A 205 4.08 -22.72 -12.44
N GLN A 206 3.13 -23.39 -13.08
CA GLN A 206 3.30 -24.77 -13.56
C GLN A 206 4.44 -24.85 -14.57
N ILE A 207 4.49 -23.92 -15.53
CA ILE A 207 5.57 -23.84 -16.53
C ILE A 207 6.93 -23.60 -15.85
N LYS A 208 6.96 -22.74 -14.82
CA LYS A 208 8.17 -22.49 -14.03
C LYS A 208 8.63 -23.73 -13.26
N LEU A 209 7.70 -24.48 -12.66
CA LEU A 209 7.99 -25.76 -12.00
C LEU A 209 8.57 -26.78 -12.99
N GLU A 210 7.95 -26.91 -14.16
CA GLU A 210 8.43 -27.81 -15.21
C GLU A 210 9.84 -27.42 -15.66
N SER A 211 10.12 -26.11 -15.81
CA SER A 211 11.46 -25.62 -16.17
C SER A 211 12.55 -26.01 -15.16
N VAL A 212 12.19 -26.20 -13.89
CA VAL A 212 13.09 -26.72 -12.85
C VAL A 212 12.95 -28.23 -12.65
N GLY A 213 12.18 -28.93 -13.48
CA GLY A 213 12.00 -30.40 -13.48
C GLY A 213 10.99 -30.93 -12.47
N VAL A 214 10.03 -30.11 -12.06
CA VAL A 214 8.92 -30.50 -11.19
C VAL A 214 7.64 -30.49 -12.01
N LEU A 215 6.94 -31.62 -12.08
CA LEU A 215 5.64 -31.72 -12.71
C LEU A 215 4.56 -31.66 -11.63
N VAL A 216 3.52 -30.87 -11.87
CA VAL A 216 2.38 -30.73 -10.98
C VAL A 216 1.09 -30.91 -11.77
N ASP A 217 0.10 -31.56 -11.15
CA ASP A 217 -1.21 -31.74 -11.75
C ASP A 217 -2.00 -30.43 -11.73
N ASP A 218 -2.99 -30.32 -12.63
CA ASP A 218 -3.90 -29.19 -12.62
C ASP A 218 -4.73 -29.17 -11.32
N PRO A 219 -4.88 -28.00 -10.69
CA PRO A 219 -5.66 -27.90 -9.46
C PRO A 219 -7.12 -28.20 -9.79
N GLU A 220 -7.74 -29.11 -9.02
CA GLU A 220 -9.15 -29.43 -9.15
C GLU A 220 -10.02 -28.26 -8.68
N ILE A 221 -10.25 -27.29 -9.58
CA ILE A 221 -11.19 -26.19 -9.37
C ILE A 221 -12.51 -26.56 -10.06
N GLU A 222 -13.59 -26.65 -9.28
CA GLU A 222 -14.95 -26.75 -9.81
C GLU A 222 -15.24 -25.52 -10.68
N ARG A 223 -15.13 -25.67 -11.99
CA ARG A 223 -15.56 -24.66 -12.96
C ARG A 223 -17.07 -24.82 -13.14
N PRO A 224 -17.88 -23.76 -12.96
CA PRO A 224 -19.29 -23.84 -13.34
C PRO A 224 -19.34 -24.18 -14.82
N VAL A 225 -20.01 -25.30 -15.16
CA VAL A 225 -20.30 -25.64 -16.54
C VAL A 225 -21.19 -24.52 -17.06
N LEU A 226 -20.62 -23.65 -17.90
CA LEU A 226 -21.43 -22.74 -18.69
C LEU A 226 -22.15 -23.61 -19.71
N GLU A 227 -23.36 -24.05 -19.39
CA GLU A 227 -24.30 -24.56 -20.40
C GLU A 227 -24.55 -23.40 -21.37
N THR A 228 -23.73 -23.32 -22.40
CA THR A 228 -24.07 -22.52 -23.57
C THR A 228 -25.27 -23.23 -24.19
N GLN A 229 -26.48 -22.75 -23.90
CA GLN A 229 -27.63 -23.04 -24.74
C GLN A 229 -27.27 -22.50 -26.11
N VAL A 230 -26.78 -23.41 -26.97
CA VAL A 230 -26.71 -23.15 -28.39
C VAL A 230 -28.16 -23.17 -28.83
N ASP A 231 -28.79 -21.98 -28.87
CA ASP A 231 -30.06 -21.81 -29.57
C ASP A 231 -29.79 -22.14 -31.04
N GLU A 232 -30.08 -23.38 -31.43
CA GLU A 232 -30.16 -23.78 -32.83
C GLU A 232 -31.28 -22.95 -33.47
N SER A 233 -30.89 -21.91 -34.22
CA SER A 233 -31.77 -21.08 -35.06
C SER A 233 -31.68 -21.52 -36.51
#